data_AF-A0A3S5DME1-F1
#
_entry.id   AF-A0A3S5DME1-F1
#
_cell.length_a   1.000
_cell.length_b   1.000
_cell.length_c   1.000
_cell.angle_alpha   90.00
_cell.angle_beta   90.00
_cell.angle_gamma   90.00
#
_symmetry.space_group_name_H-M   'P 1'
#
loop_
_entity.id
_entity.type
_entity.pdbx_description
1 polymer ?
#
loop_
_entity_poly.entity_id
_entity_poly.type
_entity_poly.pdbx_seq_one_letter_code
_entity_poly.pdbx_strand_id
1 'polypeptide(L)'
;MNALMSATAYWKKHGTMYIMNSTENMPYIDLKCRTLFTIKSRIVWSYDSSGVQAKKYFGSMYEPILMMVKNPKSYTFNRDAILVETTTGAKRALIDYRKNPPQPYNQKKVPGNVWSFPRVRYLMDEYENHPTQKPSALFKTDHTGLF
;
A
#
# COMPACT_ATOMS: atom_id res chain seq x y z
N MET A 1 4.28 -16.09 -14.92
CA MET A 1 3.37 -15.39 -15.86
C MET A 1 2.16 -16.24 -16.22
N ASN A 2 2.38 -17.50 -16.65
CA ASN A 2 1.30 -18.41 -17.01
C ASN A 2 0.27 -18.55 -15.88
N ALA A 3 0.72 -18.66 -14.62
CA ALA A 3 -0.15 -18.64 -13.45
C ALA A 3 -1.02 -17.37 -13.33
N LEU A 4 -0.48 -16.18 -13.65
CA LEU A 4 -1.23 -14.92 -13.57
C LEU A 4 -2.31 -14.87 -14.65
N MET A 5 -1.97 -15.29 -15.88
CA MET A 5 -2.93 -15.35 -16.99
C MET A 5 -4.04 -16.37 -16.72
N SER A 6 -3.69 -17.56 -16.24
CA SER A 6 -4.66 -18.60 -15.88
C SER A 6 -5.57 -18.18 -14.71
N ALA A 7 -5.05 -17.42 -13.74
CA ALA A 7 -5.84 -16.94 -12.62
C ALA A 7 -6.89 -15.90 -13.02
N THR A 8 -6.67 -15.12 -14.10
CA THR A 8 -7.60 -14.04 -14.52
C THR A 8 -9.01 -14.53 -14.87
N ALA A 9 -9.13 -15.79 -15.30
CA ALA A 9 -10.38 -16.45 -15.64
C ALA A 9 -11.28 -16.63 -14.41
N TYR A 10 -10.69 -16.85 -13.24
CA TYR A 10 -11.41 -17.07 -11.98
C TYR A 10 -11.76 -15.78 -11.22
N TRP A 11 -11.41 -14.62 -11.77
CA TRP A 11 -11.61 -13.35 -11.06
C TRP A 11 -13.02 -12.83 -11.15
N LYS A 12 -13.54 -12.45 -9.97
CA LYS A 12 -14.78 -11.69 -9.82
C LYS A 12 -14.72 -10.39 -10.63
N LYS A 13 -15.84 -10.03 -11.25
CA LYS A 13 -16.00 -8.82 -12.08
C LYS A 13 -15.62 -7.51 -11.36
N HIS A 14 -15.80 -7.49 -10.05
CA HIS A 14 -15.54 -6.34 -9.17
C HIS A 14 -14.25 -6.48 -8.33
N GLY A 15 -13.40 -7.47 -8.66
CA GLY A 15 -12.22 -7.82 -7.89
C GLY A 15 -11.08 -6.80 -8.01
N THR A 16 -10.38 -6.64 -6.90
CA THR A 16 -9.09 -5.94 -6.77
C THR A 16 -8.04 -6.98 -6.41
N MET A 17 -6.85 -6.88 -7.00
CA MET A 17 -5.69 -7.71 -6.65
C MET A 17 -4.52 -6.83 -6.25
N TYR A 18 -3.73 -7.35 -5.30
CA TYR A 18 -2.46 -6.78 -4.87
C TYR A 18 -1.33 -7.74 -5.26
N ILE A 19 -0.31 -7.25 -5.96
CA ILE A 19 0.94 -7.99 -6.16
C ILE A 19 2.06 -7.23 -5.48
N MET A 20 2.79 -7.93 -4.62
CA MET A 20 4.03 -7.47 -4.04
C MET A 20 5.22 -8.16 -4.71
N ASN A 21 6.31 -7.45 -4.91
CA ASN A 21 7.57 -8.03 -5.38
C ASN A 21 8.75 -7.13 -5.00
N SER A 22 9.97 -7.56 -5.34
CA SER A 22 11.15 -6.72 -5.13
C SER A 22 11.12 -5.47 -6.02
N THR A 23 11.88 -4.45 -5.62
CA THR A 23 12.04 -3.20 -6.37
C THR A 23 12.58 -3.41 -7.78
N GLU A 24 13.45 -4.40 -7.97
CA GLU A 24 14.11 -4.71 -9.23
C GLU A 24 13.16 -5.38 -10.22
N ASN A 25 12.27 -6.25 -9.71
CA ASN A 25 11.36 -7.03 -10.56
C ASN A 25 10.06 -6.27 -10.86
N MET A 26 9.65 -5.34 -9.99
CA MET A 26 8.38 -4.65 -10.11
C MET A 26 8.16 -3.92 -11.44
N PRO A 27 9.15 -3.23 -12.05
CA PRO A 27 8.96 -2.59 -13.35
C PRO A 27 8.50 -3.56 -14.45
N TYR A 28 9.10 -4.76 -14.48
CA TYR A 28 8.71 -5.80 -15.43
C TYR A 28 7.29 -6.31 -15.17
N ILE A 29 6.96 -6.56 -13.90
CA ILE A 29 5.61 -7.02 -13.50
C ILE A 29 4.55 -5.97 -13.84
N ASP A 30 4.82 -4.70 -13.55
CA ASP A 30 3.90 -3.59 -13.81
C ASP A 30 3.57 -3.49 -15.31
N LEU A 31 4.58 -3.44 -16.18
CA LEU A 31 4.39 -3.42 -17.64
C LEU A 31 3.52 -4.58 -18.12
N LYS A 32 3.76 -5.78 -17.59
CA LYS A 32 3.00 -6.98 -17.93
C LYS A 32 1.56 -6.94 -17.39
N CYS A 33 1.34 -6.41 -16.20
CA CYS A 33 0.00 -6.33 -15.62
C CYS A 33 -0.87 -5.29 -16.31
N ARG A 34 -0.29 -4.20 -16.84
CA ARG A 34 -1.04 -3.15 -17.57
C ARG A 34 -1.73 -3.65 -18.83
N THR A 35 -1.26 -4.73 -19.44
CA THR A 35 -1.91 -5.31 -20.62
C THR A 35 -3.16 -6.13 -20.27
N LEU A 36 -3.33 -6.51 -19.00
CA LEU A 36 -4.40 -7.37 -18.51
C LEU A 36 -5.37 -6.63 -17.56
N PHE A 37 -4.89 -5.61 -16.86
CA PHE A 37 -5.59 -4.94 -15.76
C PHE A 37 -5.36 -3.44 -15.76
N THR A 38 -6.27 -2.72 -15.10
CA THR A 38 -6.03 -1.31 -14.77
C THR A 38 -5.29 -1.21 -13.46
N ILE A 39 -4.10 -0.60 -13.46
CA ILE A 39 -3.37 -0.27 -12.23
C ILE A 39 -4.02 0.94 -11.57
N LYS A 40 -4.50 0.79 -10.33
CA LYS A 40 -5.11 1.87 -9.54
C LYS A 40 -4.13 2.58 -8.63
N SER A 41 -3.16 1.85 -8.08
CA SER A 41 -2.14 2.44 -7.22
C SER A 41 -0.83 1.65 -7.31
N ARG A 42 0.28 2.38 -7.20
CA ARG A 42 1.62 1.84 -6.97
C ARG A 42 1.98 2.22 -5.56
N ILE A 43 1.84 1.26 -4.66
CA ILE A 43 2.01 1.46 -3.23
C ILE A 43 3.47 1.17 -2.87
N VAL A 44 4.03 2.04 -2.04
CA VAL A 44 5.35 1.89 -1.43
C VAL A 44 5.12 1.43 0.00
N TRP A 45 5.45 0.18 0.32
CA TRP A 45 5.55 -0.23 1.71
C TRP A 45 6.98 0.02 2.18
N SER A 46 7.17 1.14 2.88
CA SER A 46 8.45 1.51 3.48
C SER A 46 8.57 0.95 4.90
N TYR A 47 9.81 0.68 5.28
CA TYR A 47 10.17 0.20 6.60
C TYR A 47 11.60 0.62 6.91
N ASP A 48 11.97 0.58 8.18
CA ASP A 48 13.37 0.64 8.55
C ASP A 48 14.08 -0.68 8.19
N SER A 49 15.27 -0.56 7.61
CA SER A 49 16.10 -1.68 7.18
C SER A 49 17.41 -1.64 7.97
N SER A 50 17.41 -2.34 9.10
CA SER A 50 18.60 -2.56 9.93
C SER A 50 19.45 -3.76 9.49
N GLY A 51 19.23 -4.29 8.29
CA GLY A 51 19.95 -5.44 7.76
C GLY A 51 21.26 -5.03 7.05
N VAL A 52 21.39 -5.44 5.80
CA VAL A 52 22.56 -5.13 4.98
C VAL A 52 22.51 -3.65 4.54
N GLN A 53 23.46 -2.86 5.02
CA GLN A 53 23.62 -1.48 4.59
C GLN A 53 24.41 -1.41 3.28
N ALA A 54 23.84 -0.74 2.27
CA ALA A 54 24.54 -0.44 1.04
C ALA A 54 25.68 0.56 1.29
N LYS A 55 26.87 0.29 0.74
CA LYS A 55 28.09 1.12 0.96
C LYS A 55 28.41 2.10 -0.18
N LYS A 56 27.88 1.84 -1.38
CA LYS A 56 28.24 2.57 -2.61
C LYS A 56 27.04 3.14 -3.37
N TYR A 57 25.83 2.87 -2.89
CA TYR A 57 24.56 3.29 -3.50
C TYR A 57 23.47 3.32 -2.42
N PHE A 58 22.29 3.86 -2.75
CA PHE A 58 21.14 3.85 -1.85
C PHE A 58 20.49 2.47 -1.79
N GLY A 59 20.49 1.85 -0.62
CA GLY A 59 19.80 0.57 -0.41
C GLY A 59 18.29 0.72 -0.55
N SER A 60 17.62 -0.35 -0.99
CA SER A 60 16.17 -0.37 -1.08
C SER A 60 15.54 -0.42 0.31
N MET A 61 14.72 0.59 0.63
CA MET A 61 14.05 0.76 1.93
C MET A 61 12.55 0.48 1.85
N TYR A 62 12.09 -0.17 0.78
CA TYR A 62 10.69 -0.45 0.58
C TYR A 62 10.46 -1.69 -0.30
N GLU A 63 9.27 -2.30 -0.15
CA GLU A 63 8.74 -3.26 -1.11
C GLU A 63 7.56 -2.63 -1.87
N PRO A 64 7.57 -2.63 -3.21
CA PRO A 64 6.44 -2.12 -3.98
C PRO A 64 5.27 -3.11 -3.99
N ILE A 65 4.05 -2.55 -4.02
CA ILE A 65 2.80 -3.29 -4.19
C ILE A 65 1.98 -2.64 -5.31
N LEU A 66 1.52 -3.43 -6.28
CA LEU A 66 0.56 -2.99 -7.28
C LEU A 66 -0.85 -3.30 -6.82
N MET A 67 -1.68 -2.27 -6.66
CA MET A 67 -3.13 -2.43 -6.59
C MET A 67 -3.69 -2.36 -8.01
N MET A 68 -4.31 -3.44 -8.47
CA MET A 68 -4.90 -3.54 -9.81
C MET A 68 -6.33 -4.02 -9.77
N VAL A 69 -7.10 -3.66 -10.80
CA VAL A 69 -8.52 -3.98 -10.89
C VAL A 69 -8.87 -4.48 -12.29
N LYS A 70 -9.86 -5.38 -12.35
CA LYS A 70 -10.38 -5.93 -13.61
C LYS A 70 -11.25 -4.92 -14.35
N ASN A 71 -12.14 -4.22 -13.64
CA ASN A 71 -12.95 -3.15 -14.21
C ASN A 71 -12.79 -1.85 -13.41
N PRO A 72 -12.12 -0.82 -13.96
CA PRO A 72 -11.90 0.44 -13.26
C PRO A 72 -13.19 1.23 -12.98
N LYS A 73 -14.30 0.90 -13.65
CA LYS A 73 -15.60 1.54 -13.43
C LYS A 73 -16.43 0.89 -12.32
N SER A 74 -16.04 -0.28 -11.81
CA SER A 74 -16.89 -1.06 -10.91
C SER A 74 -16.14 -1.89 -9.87
N TYR A 75 -14.90 -1.54 -9.50
CA TYR A 75 -14.17 -2.28 -8.48
C TYR A 75 -14.64 -1.88 -7.07
N THR A 76 -14.50 -2.78 -6.10
CA THR A 76 -14.83 -2.49 -4.70
C THR A 76 -13.67 -1.75 -4.03
N PHE A 77 -13.97 -0.62 -3.37
CA PHE A 77 -13.03 0.14 -2.57
C PHE A 77 -13.75 0.75 -1.36
N ASN A 78 -13.57 0.16 -0.19
CA ASN A 78 -14.28 0.53 1.04
C ASN A 78 -13.59 1.72 1.71
N ARG A 79 -13.79 2.91 1.15
CA ARG A 79 -13.15 4.17 1.58
C ARG A 79 -13.27 4.42 3.08
N ASP A 80 -14.45 4.24 3.64
CA ASP A 80 -14.74 4.61 5.02
C ASP A 80 -14.10 3.66 6.04
N ALA A 81 -13.85 2.41 5.62
CA ALA A 81 -13.17 1.40 6.44
C ALA A 81 -11.66 1.67 6.61
N ILE A 82 -11.09 2.58 5.82
CA ILE A 82 -9.64 2.83 5.80
C ILE A 82 -9.28 4.28 6.14
N LEU A 83 -10.23 5.06 6.68
CA LEU A 83 -9.94 6.44 7.05
C LEU A 83 -8.93 6.52 8.20
N VAL A 84 -8.01 7.46 8.08
CA VAL A 84 -6.99 7.78 9.08
C VAL A 84 -7.07 9.24 9.46
N GLU A 85 -6.66 9.56 10.69
CA GLU A 85 -6.56 10.94 11.15
C GLU A 85 -5.50 11.71 10.36
N THR A 86 -5.79 12.98 10.07
CA THR A 86 -4.84 13.86 9.40
C THR A 86 -3.97 14.59 10.41
N THR A 87 -2.67 14.67 10.16
CA THR A 87 -1.80 15.56 10.96
C THR A 87 -2.24 17.03 10.82
N THR A 88 -2.61 17.45 9.61
CA THR A 88 -2.99 18.83 9.31
C THR A 88 -4.30 19.26 9.99
N GLY A 89 -5.35 18.45 9.87
CA GLY A 89 -6.69 18.79 10.36
C GLY A 89 -6.95 18.27 11.78
N ALA A 90 -6.68 17.00 12.06
CA ALA A 90 -6.98 16.43 13.38
C ALA A 90 -5.95 16.83 14.45
N LYS A 91 -4.64 16.78 14.14
CA LYS A 91 -3.58 17.05 15.14
C LYS A 91 -3.19 18.52 15.24
N ARG A 92 -3.06 19.22 14.11
CA ARG A 92 -2.61 20.63 14.04
C ARG A 92 -3.74 21.65 13.93
N ALA A 93 -4.98 21.20 13.69
CA ALA A 93 -6.16 22.05 13.54
C ALA A 93 -5.99 23.25 12.57
N LEU A 94 -5.26 23.03 11.46
CA LEU A 94 -4.96 24.10 10.51
C LEU A 94 -6.19 24.50 9.69
N ILE A 95 -6.16 25.74 9.18
CA ILE A 95 -7.20 26.32 8.32
C ILE A 95 -6.76 26.32 6.85
N ASP A 96 -7.66 25.89 5.96
CA ASP A 96 -7.49 25.98 4.51
C ASP A 96 -7.93 27.37 4.02
N TYR A 97 -6.96 28.27 3.88
CA TYR A 97 -7.17 29.64 3.41
C TYR A 97 -7.61 29.75 1.95
N ARG A 98 -7.54 28.65 1.17
CA ARG A 98 -7.97 28.62 -0.23
C ARG A 98 -9.49 28.54 -0.39
N LYS A 99 -10.21 28.19 0.69
CA LYS A 99 -11.68 28.19 0.72
C LYS A 99 -12.19 29.57 1.11
N ASN A 100 -13.39 29.93 0.64
CA ASN A 100 -14.03 31.19 0.99
C ASN A 100 -15.41 30.97 1.63
N PRO A 101 -15.62 31.32 2.92
CA PRO A 101 -14.59 31.78 3.86
C PRO A 101 -13.59 30.66 4.22
N PRO A 102 -12.38 30.97 4.73
CA PRO A 102 -11.41 29.96 5.17
C PRO A 102 -12.04 28.95 6.13
N GLN A 103 -11.79 27.65 5.92
CA GLN A 103 -12.38 26.56 6.70
C GLN A 103 -11.32 25.61 7.25
N PRO A 104 -11.56 24.92 8.38
CA PRO A 104 -10.67 23.87 8.87
C PRO A 104 -10.40 22.77 7.84
N TYR A 105 -9.19 22.21 7.87
CA TYR A 105 -8.89 20.99 7.12
C TYR A 105 -9.66 19.79 7.67
N ASN A 106 -10.01 18.84 6.78
CA ASN A 106 -10.67 17.60 7.18
C ASN A 106 -9.82 16.83 8.20
N GLN A 107 -10.48 16.34 9.26
CA GLN A 107 -9.82 15.57 10.32
C GLN A 107 -9.45 14.15 9.88
N LYS A 108 -10.12 13.59 8.87
CA LYS A 108 -9.86 12.25 8.34
C LYS A 108 -9.60 12.27 6.84
N LYS A 109 -8.76 11.34 6.37
CA LYS A 109 -8.45 11.12 4.95
C LYS A 109 -8.34 9.64 4.63
N VAL A 110 -8.43 9.30 3.35
CA VAL A 110 -7.89 8.04 2.84
C VAL A 110 -6.36 8.12 2.91
N PRO A 111 -5.67 7.09 3.41
CA PRO A 111 -4.20 7.08 3.45
C PRO A 111 -3.62 7.17 2.05
N GLY A 112 -2.40 7.70 1.98
CA GLY A 112 -1.66 7.77 0.72
C GLY A 112 -1.23 6.38 0.24
N ASN A 113 -0.53 6.35 -0.89
CA ASN A 113 0.09 5.14 -1.43
C ASN A 113 1.53 4.93 -0.90
N VAL A 114 1.90 5.57 0.20
CA VAL A 114 3.15 5.31 0.92
C VAL A 114 2.76 4.86 2.32
N TRP A 115 3.09 3.63 2.66
CA TRP A 115 2.69 2.96 3.89
C TRP A 115 3.94 2.66 4.72
N SER A 116 3.91 2.99 6.01
CA SER A 116 5.06 2.81 6.89
C SER A 116 4.74 1.80 7.98
N PHE A 117 5.10 0.54 7.74
CA PHE A 117 4.89 -0.54 8.71
C PHE A 117 6.19 -1.29 8.94
N PRO A 118 6.53 -1.66 10.18
CA PRO A 118 7.71 -2.48 10.44
C PRO A 118 7.58 -3.86 9.78
N ARG A 119 8.71 -4.44 9.38
CA ARG A 119 8.77 -5.85 8.98
C ARG A 119 8.69 -6.74 10.21
N VAL A 120 8.14 -7.94 10.05
CA VAL A 120 8.17 -8.97 11.10
C VAL A 120 9.62 -9.35 11.40
N ARG A 121 9.97 -9.37 12.69
CA ARG A 121 11.28 -9.77 13.20
C ARG A 121 11.11 -10.94 14.16
N TYR A 122 12.19 -11.70 14.32
CA TYR A 122 12.27 -12.73 15.35
C TYR A 122 11.91 -12.14 16.72
N LEU A 123 11.15 -12.89 17.53
CA LEU A 123 10.59 -12.50 18.83
C LEU A 123 9.42 -11.49 18.81
N MET A 124 8.95 -11.03 17.64
CA MET A 124 7.66 -10.33 17.58
C MET A 124 6.52 -11.32 17.79
N ASP A 125 5.42 -10.88 18.40
CA ASP A 125 4.25 -11.74 18.70
C ASP A 125 3.66 -12.41 17.45
N GLU A 126 3.70 -11.73 16.30
CA GLU A 126 3.19 -12.28 15.04
C GLU A 126 4.19 -13.18 14.31
N TYR A 127 5.41 -13.38 14.81
CA TYR A 127 6.44 -14.15 14.13
C TYR A 127 6.08 -15.63 14.02
N GLU A 128 6.16 -16.14 12.79
CA GLU A 128 6.12 -17.56 12.46
C GLU A 128 7.44 -17.99 11.83
N ASN A 129 7.75 -19.29 11.83
CA ASN A 129 8.95 -19.83 11.19
C ASN A 129 8.83 -19.83 9.66
N HIS A 130 8.74 -18.63 9.08
CA HIS A 130 8.63 -18.39 7.65
C HIS A 130 9.57 -17.25 7.23
N PRO A 131 10.51 -17.48 6.29
CA PRO A 131 11.63 -16.57 6.04
C PRO A 131 11.24 -15.20 5.47
N THR A 132 10.07 -15.09 4.85
CA THR A 132 9.61 -13.86 4.18
C THR A 132 8.22 -13.42 4.63
N GLN A 133 7.83 -13.80 5.86
CA GLN A 133 6.54 -13.45 6.45
C GLN A 133 6.27 -11.94 6.34
N LYS A 134 5.03 -11.61 5.99
CA LYS A 134 4.57 -10.22 5.87
C LYS A 134 3.79 -9.83 7.13
N PRO A 135 3.96 -8.61 7.64
CA PRO A 135 3.26 -8.19 8.85
C PRO A 135 1.75 -8.18 8.61
N SER A 136 1.00 -8.60 9.62
CA SER A 136 -0.45 -8.65 9.59
C SER A 136 -1.07 -7.27 9.32
N ALA A 137 -0.37 -6.20 9.70
CA ALA A 137 -0.74 -4.81 9.44
C ALA A 137 -0.95 -4.49 7.95
N LEU A 138 -0.31 -5.22 7.01
CA LEU A 138 -0.55 -5.02 5.57
C LEU A 138 -1.91 -5.56 5.10
N PHE A 139 -2.49 -6.51 5.83
CA PHE A 139 -3.77 -7.15 5.50
C PHE A 139 -4.93 -6.57 6.32
N LYS A 140 -4.58 -5.89 7.40
CA LYS A 140 -5.47 -5.35 8.41
C LYS A 140 -5.73 -3.87 8.15
N THR A 141 -6.98 -3.44 8.28
CA THR A 141 -7.38 -2.02 8.21
C THR A 141 -7.25 -1.31 9.57
N ASP A 142 -6.70 -2.02 10.56
CA ASP A 142 -6.62 -1.63 11.96
C ASP A 142 -5.83 -0.32 12.12
N HIS A 143 -6.54 0.68 12.64
CA HIS A 143 -6.17 2.09 12.72
C HIS A 143 -5.00 2.43 13.67
N THR A 144 -3.87 1.74 13.60
CA THR A 144 -2.71 2.02 14.48
C THR A 144 -1.95 3.31 14.14
N GLY A 145 -2.48 4.17 13.27
CA GLY A 145 -1.93 5.50 13.03
C GLY A 145 -0.61 5.53 12.24
N LEU A 146 -0.30 4.45 11.50
CA LEU A 146 0.98 4.26 10.80
C LEU A 146 0.91 4.45 9.27
N PHE A 147 -0.05 5.23 8.78
CA PHE A 147 -0.11 5.66 7.37
C PHE A 147 0.37 7.10 7.17
#